data_AF-A0A9E6EN49-F1
#
_entry.id   AF-A0A9E6EN49-F1
#
_cell.length_a   1.000
_cell.length_b   1.000
_cell.length_c   1.000
_cell.angle_alpha   90.00
_cell.angle_beta   90.00
_cell.angle_gamma   90.00
#
_symmetry.space_group_name_H-M   'P 1'
#
loop_
_entity.id
_entity.type
_entity.pdbx_description
1 polymer ?
#
loop_
_entity_poly.entity_id
_entity_poly.type
_entity_poly.pdbx_seq_one_letter_code
_entity_poly.pdbx_strand_id
1 'polypeptide(L)'
;MATPLQFPHAPSDPGEARPPTDLETIRERPDLQVVPLKRNDRRFLAGLPALGRVAATTANSCVTCTLWGQAASVATLEGGDVVFDRRGGLRWFGDAWRHSVAVVQNGDQGRAPGLLLFSEFGELVHRIALDGLEAWETFVSLVKQSQGCQNCLKHAAAPEGPAEPVTACGRLIQEAWRDARSARDLDTRLEKLGLDRLQMVQALDGLCTAP
;
A
#
# COMPACT_ATOMS: atom_id res chain seq x y z
N MET A 1 -15.79 -1.23 -18.19
CA MET A 1 -15.44 -1.55 -16.78
C MET A 1 -14.16 -2.38 -16.81
N ALA A 2 -13.05 -1.87 -16.27
CA ALA A 2 -11.79 -2.60 -16.26
C ALA A 2 -11.80 -3.66 -15.13
N THR A 3 -11.52 -4.92 -15.47
CA THR A 3 -11.40 -6.01 -14.50
C THR A 3 -10.30 -5.70 -13.48
N PRO A 4 -10.56 -5.78 -12.16
CA PRO A 4 -9.53 -5.55 -11.14
C PRO A 4 -8.37 -6.56 -11.28
N LEU A 5 -7.16 -6.17 -10.87
CA LEU A 5 -6.07 -7.15 -10.69
C LEU A 5 -6.48 -7.97 -9.47
N GLN A 6 -6.74 -9.26 -9.65
CA GLN A 6 -6.87 -10.19 -8.54
C GLN A 6 -5.48 -10.69 -8.20
N PHE A 7 -5.14 -10.62 -6.91
CA PHE A 7 -3.88 -11.07 -6.36
C PHE A 7 -4.12 -12.34 -5.56
N PRO A 8 -3.24 -13.35 -5.66
CA PRO A 8 -3.39 -14.58 -4.90
C PRO A 8 -3.23 -14.31 -3.40
N HIS A 9 -4.11 -14.90 -2.59
CA HIS A 9 -3.95 -14.92 -1.13
C HIS A 9 -2.95 -16.00 -0.71
N ALA A 10 -2.29 -15.80 0.45
CA ALA A 10 -1.37 -16.79 1.00
C ALA A 10 -2.08 -18.12 1.32
N PRO A 11 -1.45 -19.29 1.04
CA PRO A 11 -2.03 -20.59 1.34
C PRO A 11 -2.06 -20.82 2.85
N SER A 12 -3.05 -21.60 3.29
CA SER A 12 -3.24 -21.97 4.69
C SER A 12 -2.45 -23.22 5.12
N ASP A 13 -1.65 -23.80 4.22
CA ASP A 13 -1.03 -25.12 4.39
C ASP A 13 0.51 -25.02 4.49
N PRO A 14 1.14 -25.44 5.60
CA PRO A 14 2.59 -25.25 5.85
C PRO A 14 3.54 -26.12 5.00
N GLY A 15 3.03 -26.94 4.07
CA GLY A 15 3.85 -27.80 3.19
C GLY A 15 3.99 -27.32 1.74
N GLU A 16 3.29 -26.25 1.36
CA GLU A 16 3.26 -25.78 -0.03
C GLU A 16 4.37 -24.76 -0.30
N ALA A 17 4.94 -24.78 -1.51
CA ALA A 17 5.91 -23.76 -1.92
C ALA A 17 5.31 -22.37 -1.69
N ARG A 18 6.11 -21.45 -1.11
CA ARG A 18 5.65 -20.09 -0.82
C ARG A 18 4.97 -19.51 -2.07
N PRO A 19 3.72 -19.03 -1.97
CA PRO A 19 3.04 -18.43 -3.10
C PRO A 19 3.86 -17.25 -3.63
N PRO A 20 3.82 -16.99 -4.95
CA PRO A 20 4.42 -15.79 -5.49
C PRO A 20 3.73 -14.57 -4.88
N THR A 21 4.52 -13.56 -4.56
CA THR A 21 4.03 -12.24 -4.14
C THR A 21 3.33 -11.54 -5.30
N ASP A 22 2.64 -10.44 -5.00
CA ASP A 22 1.98 -9.62 -6.01
C ASP A 22 2.96 -9.05 -7.04
N LEU A 23 4.15 -8.65 -6.57
CA LEU A 23 5.22 -8.15 -7.43
C LEU A 23 5.80 -9.25 -8.31
N GLU A 24 6.02 -10.46 -7.79
CA GLU A 24 6.46 -11.62 -8.58
C GLU A 24 5.41 -11.98 -9.64
N THR A 25 4.14 -12.08 -9.22
CA THR A 25 3.00 -12.38 -10.09
C THR A 25 2.89 -11.39 -11.24
N ILE A 26 3.00 -10.08 -10.98
CA ILE A 26 2.91 -9.05 -12.03
C ILE A 26 4.07 -9.11 -13.01
N ARG A 27 5.28 -9.44 -12.56
CA ARG A 27 6.47 -9.53 -13.43
C ARG A 27 6.39 -10.70 -14.41
N GLU A 28 5.70 -11.77 -14.04
CA GLU A 28 5.55 -12.97 -14.85
C GLU A 28 4.37 -12.89 -15.84
N ARG A 29 3.52 -11.86 -15.74
CA ARG A 29 2.38 -11.69 -16.64
C ARG A 29 2.81 -11.32 -18.06
N PRO A 30 2.57 -12.19 -19.06
CA PRO A 30 2.98 -11.93 -20.45
C PRO A 30 2.13 -10.85 -21.13
N ASP A 31 0.93 -10.60 -20.61
CA ASP A 31 0.02 -9.58 -21.12
C ASP A 31 0.36 -8.17 -20.64
N LEU A 32 1.35 -8.02 -19.75
CA LEU A 32 1.77 -6.72 -19.23
C LEU A 32 3.20 -6.39 -19.67
N GLN A 33 3.39 -5.16 -20.13
CA GLN A 33 4.70 -4.53 -20.14
C GLN A 33 4.94 -3.89 -18.76
N VAL A 34 5.88 -4.47 -18.01
CA VAL A 34 6.27 -3.99 -16.69
C VAL A 34 7.56 -3.18 -16.80
N VAL A 35 7.51 -1.91 -16.41
CA VAL A 35 8.67 -1.02 -16.36
C VAL A 35 9.03 -0.77 -14.88
N PRO A 36 10.18 -1.28 -14.39
CA PRO A 36 10.64 -0.97 -13.05
C PRO A 36 10.86 0.52 -12.88
N LEU A 37 10.42 1.07 -11.75
CA LEU A 37 10.78 2.42 -11.32
C LEU A 37 11.87 2.35 -10.24
N LYS A 38 12.54 3.47 -10.01
CA LYS A 38 13.61 3.58 -9.01
C LYS A 38 13.05 3.25 -7.61
N ARG A 39 13.74 2.36 -6.91
CA ARG A 39 13.39 1.96 -5.53
C ARG A 39 13.35 3.19 -4.62
N ASN A 40 12.32 3.29 -3.77
CA ASN A 40 12.08 4.43 -2.88
C ASN A 40 12.03 5.81 -3.58
N ASP A 41 11.88 5.86 -4.91
CA ASP A 41 11.79 7.15 -5.60
C ASP A 41 10.42 7.77 -5.36
N ARG A 42 10.37 8.70 -4.41
CA ARG A 42 9.16 9.47 -4.12
C ARG A 42 8.99 10.66 -5.07
N ARG A 43 9.98 10.97 -5.92
CA ARG A 43 9.93 12.17 -6.78
C ARG A 43 8.84 12.05 -7.85
N PHE A 44 8.49 10.84 -8.29
CA PHE A 44 7.40 10.67 -9.25
C PHE A 44 6.04 11.07 -8.66
N LEU A 45 5.87 11.06 -7.33
CA LEU A 45 4.64 11.52 -6.70
C LEU A 45 4.34 12.98 -7.06
N ALA A 46 5.38 13.82 -7.14
CA ALA A 46 5.24 15.23 -7.54
C ALA A 46 4.69 15.39 -8.96
N GLY A 47 4.80 14.36 -9.81
CA GLY A 47 4.23 14.34 -11.15
C GLY A 47 2.76 13.87 -11.23
N LEU A 48 2.20 13.29 -10.16
CA LEU A 48 0.83 12.79 -10.17
C LEU A 48 -0.24 13.86 -10.50
N PRO A 49 -0.15 15.12 -10.02
CA PRO A 49 -1.13 16.14 -10.38
C PRO A 49 -1.26 16.40 -11.89
N ALA A 50 -0.17 16.19 -12.63
CA ALA A 50 -0.14 16.38 -14.08
C ALA A 50 -0.80 15.22 -14.85
N LEU A 51 -1.08 14.09 -14.20
CA LEU A 51 -1.80 12.96 -14.80
C LEU A 51 -3.32 13.19 -14.89
N GLY A 52 -3.82 14.31 -14.37
CA GLY A 52 -5.25 14.60 -14.39
C GLY A 52 -6.04 13.64 -13.51
N ARG A 53 -7.21 13.20 -14.00
CA ARG A 53 -8.08 12.28 -13.27
C ARG A 53 -7.52 10.85 -13.33
N VAL A 54 -7.45 10.22 -12.17
CA VAL A 54 -6.96 8.86 -11.98
C VAL A 54 -7.90 8.07 -11.06
N ALA A 55 -7.83 6.75 -11.16
CA ALA A 55 -8.42 5.82 -10.20
C ALA A 55 -7.33 5.31 -9.25
N ALA A 56 -7.39 5.71 -7.99
CA ALA A 56 -6.52 5.25 -6.93
C ALA A 56 -7.19 4.12 -6.16
N THR A 57 -6.53 2.97 -6.04
CA THR A 57 -7.06 1.78 -5.36
C THR A 57 -6.10 1.32 -4.28
N THR A 58 -6.61 1.21 -3.05
CA THR A 58 -5.95 0.59 -1.91
C THR A 58 -6.77 -0.63 -1.52
N ALA A 59 -6.13 -1.76 -1.25
CA ALA A 59 -6.79 -2.96 -0.80
C ALA A 59 -6.02 -3.64 0.33
N ASN A 60 -6.74 -4.42 1.13
CA ASN A 60 -6.19 -5.45 1.99
C ASN A 60 -6.99 -6.75 1.75
N SER A 61 -6.76 -7.78 2.55
CA SER A 61 -7.43 -9.09 2.42
C SER A 61 -8.96 -9.03 2.52
N CYS A 62 -9.53 -7.99 3.13
CA CYS A 62 -10.96 -7.92 3.43
C CYS A 62 -11.70 -6.81 2.66
N VAL A 63 -10.99 -5.74 2.28
CA VAL A 63 -11.60 -4.52 1.73
C VAL A 63 -10.78 -3.99 0.58
N THR A 64 -11.45 -3.62 -0.50
CA THR A 64 -10.90 -2.83 -1.60
C THR A 64 -11.60 -1.48 -1.63
N CYS A 65 -10.83 -0.40 -1.64
CA CYS A 65 -11.33 0.96 -1.77
C CYS A 65 -10.76 1.61 -3.04
N THR A 66 -11.64 2.07 -3.93
CA THR A 66 -11.25 2.82 -5.13
C THR A 66 -11.83 4.22 -5.07
N LEU A 67 -10.95 5.22 -5.18
CA LEU A 67 -11.29 6.62 -5.25
C LEU A 67 -10.92 7.17 -6.62
N TRP A 68 -11.84 7.91 -7.22
CA TRP A 68 -11.64 8.61 -8.49
C TRP A 68 -11.45 10.09 -8.23
N GLY A 69 -10.37 10.66 -8.75
CA GLY A 69 -10.09 12.07 -8.53
C GLY A 69 -8.82 12.52 -9.23
N GLN A 70 -8.51 13.80 -9.08
CA GLN A 70 -7.25 14.38 -9.52
C GLN A 70 -6.44 14.76 -8.29
N ALA A 71 -5.16 14.35 -8.27
CA ALA A 71 -4.22 14.82 -7.27
C ALA A 71 -4.04 16.33 -7.43
N ALA A 72 -4.40 17.10 -6.40
CA ALA A 72 -4.25 18.56 -6.41
C ALA A 72 -2.81 18.97 -6.08
N SER A 73 -2.21 18.30 -5.10
CA SER A 73 -0.81 18.52 -4.69
C SER A 73 -0.28 17.31 -3.93
N VAL A 74 1.05 17.19 -3.88
CA VAL A 74 1.75 16.23 -3.02
C VAL A 74 2.54 17.01 -1.99
N ALA A 75 2.33 16.71 -0.72
CA ALA A 75 3.11 17.27 0.38
C ALA A 75 3.80 16.16 1.14
N THR A 76 5.10 16.31 1.39
CA THR A 76 5.84 15.45 2.31
C THR A 76 5.67 15.98 3.73
N LEU A 77 5.15 15.15 4.63
CA LEU A 77 5.00 15.44 6.06
C LEU A 77 5.98 14.58 6.88
N GLU A 78 6.25 14.97 8.12
CA GLU A 78 6.89 14.09 9.10
C GLU A 78 6.04 12.82 9.27
N GLY A 79 6.50 11.70 8.70
CA GLY A 79 5.83 10.39 8.73
C GLY A 79 5.19 9.93 7.42
N GLY A 80 5.24 10.69 6.32
CA GLY A 80 4.80 10.23 5.01
C GLY A 80 4.38 11.31 4.02
N ASP A 81 4.12 10.91 2.78
CA ASP A 81 3.65 11.80 1.72
C ASP A 81 2.11 11.84 1.68
N VAL A 82 1.49 13.01 1.68
CA VAL A 82 0.04 13.15 1.50
C VAL A 82 -0.23 13.67 0.10
N VAL A 83 -1.01 12.91 -0.67
CA VAL A 83 -1.53 13.34 -1.96
C VAL A 83 -2.93 13.91 -1.72
N PHE A 84 -3.03 15.23 -1.74
CA PHE A 84 -4.32 15.88 -1.54
C PHE A 84 -5.21 15.72 -2.76
N ASP A 85 -6.48 15.39 -2.54
CA ASP A 85 -7.56 15.77 -3.44
C ASP A 85 -8.38 16.89 -2.77
N ARG A 86 -9.27 17.56 -3.53
CA ARG A 86 -10.09 18.68 -3.03
C ARG A 86 -11.20 18.28 -2.04
N ARG A 87 -11.39 16.99 -1.71
CA ARG A 87 -12.52 16.47 -0.92
C ARG A 87 -12.15 15.50 0.22
N GLY A 88 -10.88 15.16 0.39
CA GLY A 88 -10.39 14.16 1.34
C GLY A 88 -9.31 13.30 0.69
N GLY A 89 -8.08 13.82 0.68
CA GLY A 89 -6.97 13.24 -0.07
C GLY A 89 -6.52 11.84 0.37
N LEU A 90 -5.80 11.18 -0.53
CA LEU A 90 -5.09 9.93 -0.28
C LEU A 90 -3.86 10.23 0.59
N ARG A 91 -3.83 9.64 1.79
CA ARG A 91 -2.64 9.70 2.65
C ARG A 91 -1.75 8.50 2.36
N TRP A 92 -0.49 8.77 2.06
CA TRP A 92 0.54 7.75 1.89
C TRP A 92 1.47 7.81 3.08
N PHE A 93 1.67 6.67 3.73
CA PHE A 93 2.71 6.56 4.73
C PHE A 93 3.99 6.21 3.99
N GLY A 94 5.04 7.00 4.19
CA GLY A 94 6.23 6.93 3.34
C GLY A 94 6.88 5.54 3.33
N ASP A 95 6.76 4.81 4.43
CA ASP A 95 7.32 3.47 4.60
C ASP A 95 6.37 2.34 4.18
N ALA A 96 5.15 2.67 3.73
CA ALA A 96 4.18 1.66 3.30
C ALA A 96 4.62 0.95 2.00
N TRP A 97 5.46 1.56 1.18
CA TRP A 97 6.00 0.95 -0.03
C TRP A 97 7.53 0.95 -0.04
N ARG A 98 8.11 0.10 -0.88
CA ARG A 98 9.53 0.11 -1.26
C ARG A 98 9.74 -0.01 -2.77
N HIS A 99 8.84 -0.71 -3.46
CA HIS A 99 8.96 -0.98 -4.89
C HIS A 99 7.82 -0.32 -5.66
N SER A 100 8.13 0.07 -6.89
CA SER A 100 7.17 0.71 -7.78
C SER A 100 7.43 0.25 -9.21
N VAL A 101 6.35 0.04 -9.96
CA VAL A 101 6.40 -0.30 -11.38
C VAL A 101 5.33 0.49 -12.12
N ALA A 102 5.63 0.83 -13.37
CA ALA A 102 4.61 1.21 -14.32
C ALA A 102 4.19 -0.02 -15.12
N VAL A 103 2.88 -0.16 -15.33
CA VAL A 103 2.31 -1.23 -16.15
C VAL A 103 1.53 -0.65 -17.30
N VAL A 104 1.75 -1.24 -18.48
CA VAL A 104 0.97 -1.02 -19.68
C VAL A 104 0.50 -2.38 -20.14
N GLN A 105 -0.78 -2.54 -20.45
CA GLN A 105 -1.25 -3.81 -21.02
C GLN A 105 -0.86 -3.90 -22.49
N ASN A 106 -0.41 -5.08 -22.90
CA ASN A 106 -0.11 -5.38 -24.30
C ASN A 106 -1.43 -5.59 -25.07
N GLY A 107 -1.62 -4.83 -26.15
CA GLY A 107 -2.78 -4.97 -27.06
C GLY A 107 -4.04 -4.20 -26.64
N ASP A 108 -5.12 -4.40 -27.40
CA ASP A 108 -6.32 -3.55 -27.42
C ASP A 108 -7.34 -3.87 -26.30
N GLN A 109 -6.93 -4.56 -25.24
CA GLN A 109 -7.82 -5.10 -24.20
C GLN A 109 -8.31 -4.06 -23.17
N GLY A 110 -8.22 -2.76 -23.47
CA GLY A 110 -8.98 -1.71 -22.79
C GLY A 110 -8.66 -1.49 -21.31
N ARG A 111 -7.53 -2.01 -20.80
CA ARG A 111 -7.09 -1.70 -19.43
C ARG A 111 -6.23 -0.46 -19.45
N ALA A 112 -6.59 0.48 -18.58
CA ALA A 112 -5.83 1.69 -18.45
C ALA A 112 -4.42 1.41 -17.90
N PRO A 113 -3.39 2.06 -18.47
CA PRO A 113 -2.05 2.06 -17.92
C PRO A 113 -2.05 2.61 -16.49
N GLY A 114 -1.03 2.25 -15.71
CA GLY A 114 -0.98 2.67 -14.32
C GLY A 114 0.32 2.42 -13.60
N LEU A 115 0.35 2.88 -12.36
CA LEU A 115 1.44 2.69 -11.41
C LEU A 115 0.99 1.70 -10.35
N LEU A 116 1.83 0.70 -10.06
CA LEU A 116 1.63 -0.27 -8.99
C LEU A 116 2.76 -0.12 -7.98
N LEU A 117 2.39 -0.18 -6.70
CA LEU A 117 3.26 0.19 -5.59
C LEU A 117 3.18 -0.91 -4.55
N PHE A 118 4.35 -1.39 -4.14
CA PHE A 118 4.46 -2.61 -3.36
C PHE A 118 5.27 -2.39 -2.08
N SER A 119 4.92 -3.14 -1.05
CA SER A 119 5.61 -3.17 0.24
C SER A 119 7.05 -3.68 0.10
N GLU A 120 7.82 -3.68 1.19
CA GLU A 120 9.17 -4.26 1.23
C GLU A 120 9.22 -5.76 0.88
N PHE A 121 8.08 -6.44 1.00
CA PHE A 121 7.93 -7.88 0.81
C PHE A 121 7.24 -8.23 -0.51
N GLY A 122 6.92 -7.24 -1.34
CA GLY A 122 6.33 -7.46 -2.67
C GLY A 122 4.81 -7.53 -2.70
N GLU A 123 4.11 -7.18 -1.62
CA GLU A 123 2.63 -7.11 -1.58
C GLU A 123 2.15 -5.80 -2.19
N LEU A 124 1.03 -5.81 -2.93
CA LEU A 124 0.47 -4.61 -3.51
C LEU A 124 -0.14 -3.74 -2.41
N VAL A 125 0.41 -2.54 -2.26
CA VAL A 125 -0.05 -1.52 -1.31
C VAL A 125 -1.02 -0.57 -1.98
N HIS A 126 -0.74 -0.21 -3.24
CA HIS A 126 -1.57 0.75 -3.95
C HIS A 126 -1.45 0.65 -5.47
N ARG A 127 -2.54 1.00 -6.16
CA ARG A 127 -2.61 1.11 -7.61
C ARG A 127 -3.16 2.47 -8.04
N ILE A 128 -2.50 3.13 -8.98
CA ILE A 128 -2.97 4.34 -9.65
C ILE A 128 -3.20 4.00 -11.12
N ALA A 129 -4.45 3.97 -11.58
CA ALA A 129 -4.79 3.75 -12.99
C ALA A 129 -5.21 5.07 -13.64
N LEU A 130 -4.79 5.29 -14.88
CA LEU A 130 -5.18 6.47 -15.66
C LEU A 130 -6.65 6.38 -16.10
N ASP A 131 -7.34 7.51 -16.21
CA ASP A 131 -8.75 7.58 -16.65
C ASP A 131 -8.90 7.86 -18.15
N GLY A 132 -7.97 7.33 -18.97
CA GLY A 132 -7.96 7.53 -20.42
C GLY A 132 -6.57 7.81 -21.00
N LEU A 133 -6.52 8.13 -22.30
CA LEU A 133 -5.27 8.37 -23.04
C LEU A 133 -4.79 9.84 -22.99
N GLU A 134 -5.61 10.77 -22.50
CA GLU A 134 -5.26 12.20 -22.47
C GLU A 134 -3.99 12.48 -21.63
N ALA A 135 -3.77 11.70 -20.58
CA ALA A 135 -2.60 11.80 -19.72
C ALA A 135 -1.45 10.86 -20.14
N TRP A 136 -1.53 10.23 -21.31
CA TRP A 136 -0.56 9.23 -21.77
C TRP A 136 0.85 9.79 -21.91
N GLU A 137 1.01 10.92 -22.60
CA GLU A 137 2.34 11.53 -22.80
C GLU A 137 2.98 11.93 -21.47
N THR A 138 2.19 12.51 -20.56
CA THR A 138 2.64 12.87 -19.21
C THR A 138 3.02 11.62 -18.42
N PHE A 139 2.24 10.54 -18.50
CA PHE A 139 2.57 9.26 -17.88
C PHE A 139 3.88 8.69 -18.42
N VAL A 140 4.06 8.63 -19.74
CA VAL A 140 5.30 8.14 -20.35
C VAL A 140 6.50 8.98 -19.92
N SER A 141 6.36 10.30 -19.86
CA SER A 141 7.41 11.20 -19.38
C SER A 141 7.76 10.93 -17.92
N LEU A 142 6.75 10.78 -17.06
CA LEU A 142 6.91 10.44 -15.64
C LEU A 142 7.66 9.11 -15.46
N VAL A 143 7.23 8.07 -16.19
CA VAL A 143 7.84 6.73 -16.16
C VAL A 143 9.29 6.79 -16.60
N LYS A 144 9.61 7.52 -17.68
CA LYS A 144 10.99 7.67 -18.16
C LYS A 144 11.91 8.35 -17.13
N GLN A 145 11.43 9.40 -16.47
CA GLN A 145 12.22 10.13 -15.47
C GLN A 145 12.53 9.28 -14.22
N SER A 146 11.58 8.45 -13.83
CA SER A 146 11.69 7.57 -12.66
C SER A 146 12.06 6.12 -13.00
N GLN A 147 12.45 5.85 -14.24
CA GLN A 147 12.81 4.50 -14.68
C GLN A 147 13.98 3.96 -13.85
N GLY A 148 13.78 2.78 -13.27
CA GLY A 148 14.75 2.03 -12.50
C GLY A 148 15.32 0.85 -13.28
N CYS A 149 15.96 -0.07 -12.56
CA CYS A 149 16.47 -1.32 -13.12
C CYS A 149 15.78 -2.53 -12.49
N GLN A 150 15.98 -3.72 -13.04
CA GLN A 150 15.37 -4.95 -12.51
C GLN A 150 15.78 -5.24 -11.06
N ASN A 151 16.98 -4.81 -10.63
CA ASN A 151 17.40 -4.93 -9.23
C ASN A 151 16.55 -4.06 -8.29
N CYS A 152 15.86 -3.03 -8.77
CA CYS A 152 14.92 -2.25 -7.97
C CYS A 152 13.69 -3.05 -7.53
N LEU A 153 13.42 -4.20 -8.15
CA LEU A 153 12.28 -5.09 -7.82
C LEU A 153 12.66 -6.28 -6.94
N LYS A 154 13.92 -6.38 -6.51
CA LYS A 154 14.32 -7.38 -5.51
C LYS A 154 13.75 -6.99 -4.15
N HIS A 155 12.84 -7.80 -3.63
CA HIS A 155 12.20 -7.63 -2.34
C HIS A 155 12.69 -8.69 -1.34
N ALA A 156 12.51 -8.42 -0.05
CA ALA A 156 12.84 -9.39 1.00
C ALA A 156 11.75 -10.47 1.09
N ALA A 157 12.07 -11.60 1.71
CA ALA A 157 11.05 -12.52 2.19
C ALA A 157 10.29 -11.87 3.35
N ALA A 158 8.97 -12.07 3.40
CA ALA A 158 8.18 -11.64 4.54
C ALA A 158 8.65 -12.37 5.81
N PRO A 159 8.71 -11.70 6.97
CA PRO A 159 9.00 -12.36 8.23
C PRO A 159 7.93 -13.40 8.56
N GLU A 160 8.35 -14.51 9.17
CA GLU A 160 7.45 -15.59 9.59
C GLU A 160 6.65 -15.18 10.83
N GLY A 161 5.37 -14.87 10.63
CA GLY A 161 4.35 -14.76 11.68
C GLY A 161 4.46 -13.56 12.62
N PRO A 162 3.35 -13.17 13.29
CA PRO A 162 3.40 -12.18 14.35
C PRO A 162 4.26 -12.72 15.51
N ALA A 163 5.07 -11.84 16.10
CA ALA A 163 5.78 -12.13 17.33
C ALA A 163 4.79 -12.62 18.41
N GLU A 164 5.24 -13.54 19.26
CA GLU A 164 4.41 -14.08 20.35
C GLU A 164 3.73 -12.95 21.14
N PRO A 165 2.46 -13.11 21.53
CA PRO A 165 1.72 -12.07 22.22
C PRO A 165 2.41 -11.70 23.54
N VAL A 166 2.92 -10.47 23.62
CA VAL A 166 3.49 -9.94 24.86
C VAL A 166 2.33 -9.66 25.82
N THR A 167 2.34 -10.30 26.99
CA THR A 167 1.30 -10.10 28.00
C THR A 167 1.55 -8.77 28.74
N ALA A 168 1.03 -7.65 28.20
CA ALA A 168 1.06 -6.38 28.92
C ALA A 168 0.00 -6.35 30.03
N CYS A 169 0.30 -5.66 31.13
CA CYS A 169 -0.65 -5.47 32.24
C CYS A 169 -1.87 -4.65 31.77
N GLY A 170 -3.09 -5.14 32.05
CA GLY A 170 -4.34 -4.48 31.63
C GLY A 170 -4.48 -3.00 32.05
N ARG A 171 -3.86 -2.60 33.16
CA ARG A 171 -3.81 -1.18 33.58
C ARG A 171 -3.04 -0.31 32.60
N LEU A 172 -1.89 -0.78 32.10
CA LEU A 172 -1.08 -0.04 31.13
C LEU A 172 -1.82 0.11 29.80
N ILE A 173 -2.61 -0.89 29.42
CA ILE A 173 -3.46 -0.87 28.22
C ILE A 173 -4.56 0.19 28.38
N GLN A 174 -5.23 0.24 29.54
CA GLN A 174 -6.24 1.26 29.84
C GLN A 174 -5.67 2.68 29.87
N GLU A 175 -4.48 2.86 30.48
CA GLU A 175 -3.77 4.15 30.48
C GLU A 175 -3.40 4.58 29.07
N ALA A 176 -2.86 3.66 28.25
CA ALA A 176 -2.55 3.92 26.85
C ALA A 176 -3.79 4.36 26.05
N TRP A 177 -4.93 3.70 26.25
CA TRP A 177 -6.20 4.06 25.61
C TRP A 177 -6.73 5.42 26.04
N ARG A 178 -6.80 5.66 27.36
CA ARG A 178 -7.38 6.89 27.92
C ARG A 178 -6.56 8.13 27.59
N ASP A 179 -5.25 8.00 27.56
CA ASP A 179 -4.33 9.13 27.35
C ASP A 179 -4.02 9.39 25.88
N ALA A 180 -4.48 8.51 24.98
CA ALA A 180 -4.28 8.68 23.55
C ALA A 180 -5.04 9.89 23.02
N ARG A 181 -4.32 10.82 22.39
CA ARG A 181 -4.90 12.04 21.79
C ARG A 181 -5.41 11.83 20.36
N SER A 182 -5.06 10.71 19.76
CA SER A 182 -5.45 10.33 18.40
C SER A 182 -5.25 8.83 18.18
N ALA A 183 -5.81 8.28 17.10
CA ALA A 183 -5.58 6.89 16.71
C ALA A 183 -4.09 6.56 16.48
N ARG A 184 -3.29 7.51 15.97
CA ARG A 184 -1.84 7.33 15.78
C ARG A 184 -1.09 7.32 17.10
N ASP A 185 -1.45 8.23 18.02
CA ASP A 185 -0.86 8.27 19.37
C ASP A 185 -1.16 6.96 20.11
N LEU A 186 -2.38 6.41 19.93
CA LEU A 186 -2.73 5.09 20.43
C LEU A 186 -1.81 4.01 19.84
N ASP A 187 -1.62 3.96 18.51
CA ASP A 187 -0.76 2.94 17.87
C ASP A 187 0.67 2.99 18.44
N THR A 188 1.27 4.18 18.52
CA THR A 188 2.61 4.35 19.11
C THR A 188 2.68 3.90 20.57
N ARG A 189 1.60 4.05 21.35
CA ARG A 189 1.56 3.58 22.73
C ARG A 189 1.42 2.07 22.83
N LEU A 190 0.61 1.46 21.96
CA LEU A 190 0.44 0.00 21.91
C LEU A 190 1.73 -0.69 21.45
N GLU A 191 2.43 -0.13 20.45
CA GLU A 191 3.73 -0.62 20.00
C GLU A 191 4.76 -0.67 21.15
N LYS A 192 4.80 0.37 22.01
CA LYS A 192 5.67 0.41 23.20
C LYS A 192 5.34 -0.67 24.23
N LEU A 193 4.10 -1.15 24.23
CA LEU A 193 3.63 -2.25 25.07
C LEU A 193 3.76 -3.62 24.38
N GLY A 194 4.24 -3.67 23.14
CA GLY A 194 4.32 -4.91 22.35
C GLY A 194 2.95 -5.46 21.96
N LEU A 195 1.94 -4.59 21.85
CA LEU A 195 0.56 -4.96 21.55
C LEU A 195 0.09 -4.39 20.21
N ASP A 196 -0.82 -5.09 19.56
CA ASP A 196 -1.64 -4.57 18.48
C ASP A 196 -3.05 -4.16 18.97
N ARG A 197 -3.85 -3.55 18.07
CA ARG A 197 -5.21 -3.11 18.39
C ARG A 197 -6.16 -4.25 18.72
N LEU A 198 -6.01 -5.41 18.09
CA LEU A 198 -6.89 -6.55 18.34
C LEU A 198 -6.61 -7.11 19.74
N GLN A 199 -5.35 -7.29 20.09
CA GLN A 199 -4.90 -7.70 21.41
C GLN A 199 -5.36 -6.71 22.49
N MET A 200 -5.28 -5.39 22.20
CA MET A 200 -5.83 -4.36 23.08
C MET A 200 -7.34 -4.52 23.27
N VAL A 201 -8.12 -4.68 22.19
CA VAL A 201 -9.58 -4.88 22.29
C VAL A 201 -9.91 -6.13 23.08
N GLN A 202 -9.23 -7.25 22.82
CA GLN A 202 -9.40 -8.50 23.57
C GLN A 202 -9.08 -8.32 25.06
N ALA A 203 -8.01 -7.59 25.39
CA ALA A 203 -7.62 -7.30 26.76
C ALA A 203 -8.61 -6.35 27.47
N LEU A 204 -9.20 -5.39 26.75
CA LEU A 204 -10.22 -4.48 27.28
C LEU A 204 -11.59 -5.14 27.40
N ASP A 205 -11.94 -6.07 26.51
CA ASP A 205 -13.21 -6.81 26.56
C ASP A 205 -13.35 -7.59 27.87
N GLY A 206 -12.26 -8.21 28.34
CA GLY A 206 -12.19 -8.85 29.67
C GLY A 206 -12.26 -7.88 30.86
N LEU A 207 -12.08 -6.56 30.65
CA LEU A 207 -12.14 -5.53 31.68
C LEU A 207 -13.48 -4.76 31.69
N CYS A 208 -14.18 -4.72 30.56
CA CYS A 208 -15.49 -4.09 30.41
C CYS A 208 -16.68 -5.04 30.65
N THR A 209 -16.43 -6.35 30.78
CA THR A 209 -17.45 -7.39 31.01
C THR A 209 -17.53 -7.87 32.47
N ALA A 210 -16.77 -7.28 33.39
CA ALA A 210 -16.98 -7.50 34.82
C ALA A 210 -18.23 -6.72 35.29
N PRO A 211 -19.23 -7.37 35.92
CA PRO A 211 -20.43 -6.72 36.43
C PRO A 211 -20.15 -5.74 37.59
#